data_AF-A0AA92TXL3-F1
#
_entry.id   AF-A0AA92TXL3-F1
#
_cell.length_a   1.000
_cell.length_b   1.000
_cell.length_c   1.000
_cell.angle_alpha   90.00
_cell.angle_beta   90.00
_cell.angle_gamma   90.00
#
_symmetry.space_group_name_H-M   'P 1'
#
loop_
_entity.id
_entity.type
_entity.pdbx_description
1 polymer ?
#
loop_
_entity_poly.entity_id
_entity_poly.type
_entity_poly.pdbx_seq_one_letter_code
_entity_poly.pdbx_strand_id
1 'polypeptide(L)'
;MICLHIDFMEVWYIVQFVGGAIKWVLDSEISRDLLNRLENTTCGEELFFQTVLLNSPFSENIINNNLRIMDWNVKSPPKVLREEDFHMIIDSSCLFCRKVDSKSSKMLIKLLMNKFCLG
;
A
#
# COMPACT_ATOMS: atom_id res chain seq x y z
N MET A 1 19.01 -19.61 -14.31
CA MET A 1 18.77 -19.09 -12.96
C MET A 1 18.56 -17.59 -13.10
N ILE A 2 17.31 -17.14 -13.20
CA ILE A 2 17.00 -15.71 -13.29
C ILE A 2 17.08 -15.16 -11.87
N CYS A 3 18.05 -14.29 -11.62
CA CYS A 3 18.17 -13.59 -10.34
C CYS A 3 17.10 -12.49 -10.34
N LEU A 4 15.99 -12.70 -9.62
CA LEU A 4 14.93 -11.71 -9.47
C LEU A 4 15.20 -10.86 -8.23
N HIS A 5 15.03 -9.54 -8.35
CA HIS A 5 14.97 -8.68 -7.17
C HIS A 5 13.64 -8.93 -6.45
N ILE A 6 13.70 -9.41 -5.20
CA ILE A 6 12.54 -9.68 -4.35
C ILE A 6 12.49 -8.57 -3.30
N ASP A 7 11.39 -7.82 -3.26
CA ASP A 7 11.15 -6.77 -2.27
C ASP A 7 9.98 -7.15 -1.36
N PHE A 8 10.13 -6.87 -0.07
CA PHE A 8 9.18 -7.14 1.00
C PHE A 8 8.71 -5.79 1.54
N MET A 9 7.58 -5.28 1.04
CA MET A 9 6.84 -4.21 1.71
C MET A 9 5.38 -4.61 1.89
N GLU A 10 4.90 -4.42 3.10
CA GLU A 10 3.55 -4.77 3.55
C GLU A 10 2.48 -4.20 2.61
N VAL A 11 1.39 -4.96 2.44
CA VAL A 11 0.23 -4.64 1.58
C VAL A 11 -0.12 -3.16 1.70
N TRP A 12 -0.59 -2.54 0.62
CA TRP A 12 -1.55 -1.42 0.54
C TRP A 12 -1.13 -0.47 -0.57
N TYR A 13 -1.11 -0.98 -1.79
CA TYR A 13 -0.71 -0.23 -2.96
C TYR A 13 -1.72 0.88 -3.31
N ILE A 14 -1.22 2.08 -3.58
CA ILE A 14 -1.72 2.87 -4.69
C ILE A 14 -0.74 2.61 -5.82
N VAL A 15 -0.99 1.56 -6.61
CA VAL A 15 -0.32 1.52 -7.90
C VAL A 15 -1.12 2.45 -8.80
N GLN A 16 -0.58 3.64 -9.09
CA GLN A 16 -1.03 4.40 -10.25
C GLN A 16 -0.59 3.61 -11.48
N PHE A 17 -1.38 2.60 -11.83
CA PHE A 17 -1.12 1.80 -13.00
C PHE A 17 -1.40 2.66 -14.23
N VAL A 18 -0.34 3.12 -14.87
CA VAL A 18 -0.37 3.40 -16.31
C VAL A 18 -0.76 2.09 -16.99
N GLY A 19 -1.70 2.08 -17.93
CA GLY A 19 -2.30 0.85 -18.48
C GLY A 19 -1.31 -0.21 -18.97
N GLY A 20 -0.09 0.19 -19.37
CA GLY A 20 1.00 -0.73 -19.72
C GLY A 20 1.52 -1.59 -18.56
N ALA A 21 1.54 -1.06 -17.34
CA ALA A 21 2.04 -1.78 -16.16
C ALA A 21 1.08 -2.90 -15.73
N ILE A 22 -0.25 -2.70 -15.81
CA ILE A 22 -1.23 -3.77 -15.56
C ILE A 22 -1.03 -4.88 -16.58
N LYS A 23 -0.90 -4.52 -17.86
CA LYS A 23 -0.70 -5.52 -18.92
C LYS A 23 0.56 -6.36 -18.65
N TRP A 24 1.65 -5.72 -18.23
CA TRP A 24 2.86 -6.45 -17.84
C TRP A 24 2.64 -7.41 -16.68
N VAL A 25 1.93 -6.97 -15.63
CA VAL A 25 1.62 -7.81 -14.48
C VAL A 25 0.78 -9.02 -14.88
N LEU A 26 -0.14 -8.88 -15.85
CA LEU A 26 -0.98 -9.99 -16.30
C LEU A 26 -0.26 -10.93 -17.28
N ASP A 27 0.54 -10.40 -18.18
CA ASP A 27 1.00 -11.13 -19.37
C ASP A 27 2.48 -11.57 -19.31
N SER A 28 3.28 -11.07 -18.36
CA SER A 28 4.72 -11.38 -18.30
C SER A 28 5.02 -12.81 -17.86
N GLU A 29 6.15 -13.36 -18.32
CA GLU A 29 6.64 -14.68 -17.87
C GLU A 29 7.00 -14.65 -16.38
N ILE A 30 7.55 -13.54 -15.89
CA ILE A 30 7.90 -13.35 -14.48
C ILE A 30 6.67 -13.45 -13.60
N SER A 31 5.55 -12.86 -14.02
CA SER A 31 4.26 -12.98 -13.31
C SER A 31 3.82 -14.44 -13.18
N ARG A 32 3.82 -15.19 -14.30
CA ARG A 32 3.44 -16.61 -14.30
C ARG A 32 4.35 -17.47 -13.43
N ASP A 33 5.66 -17.29 -13.55
CA ASP A 33 6.66 -18.00 -12.74
C ASP A 33 6.45 -17.71 -11.24
N LEU A 34 6.29 -16.43 -10.90
CA LEU A 34 6.15 -16.02 -9.51
C LEU A 34 4.83 -16.52 -8.90
N LEU A 35 3.72 -16.50 -9.63
CA LEU A 35 2.44 -17.07 -9.15
C LEU A 35 2.58 -18.55 -8.81
N ASN A 36 3.23 -19.35 -9.68
CA ASN A 36 3.47 -20.76 -9.40
C ASN A 36 4.34 -20.96 -8.15
N ARG A 37 5.34 -20.11 -7.94
CA ARG A 37 6.22 -20.17 -6.77
C ARG A 37 5.53 -19.72 -5.48
N LEU A 38 4.56 -18.82 -5.57
CA LEU A 38 3.80 -18.30 -4.44
C LEU A 38 2.58 -19.17 -4.07
N GLU A 39 2.22 -20.16 -4.87
CA GLU A 39 1.00 -20.99 -4.70
C GLU A 39 0.84 -21.56 -3.28
N ASN A 40 1.94 -21.98 -2.66
CA ASN A 40 1.94 -22.57 -1.31
C ASN A 40 2.61 -21.66 -0.26
N THR A 41 2.61 -20.34 -0.51
CA THR A 41 3.18 -19.34 0.39
C THR A 41 2.09 -18.55 1.11
N THR A 42 2.43 -17.99 2.26
CA THR A 42 1.55 -17.06 2.97
C THR A 42 1.87 -15.62 2.57
N CYS A 43 0.84 -14.78 2.42
CA CYS A 43 0.97 -13.36 2.11
C CYS A 43 1.72 -13.08 0.79
N GLY A 44 1.61 -13.97 -0.21
CA GLY A 44 2.27 -13.81 -1.51
C GLY A 44 1.87 -12.52 -2.24
N GLU A 45 0.69 -11.98 -1.95
CA GLU A 45 0.21 -10.70 -2.47
C GLU A 45 1.06 -9.49 -2.03
N GLU A 46 1.78 -9.59 -0.92
CA GLU A 46 2.73 -8.56 -0.44
C GLU A 46 3.95 -8.47 -1.35
N LEU A 47 4.39 -9.60 -1.90
CA LEU A 47 5.59 -9.74 -2.71
C LEU A 47 5.33 -9.61 -4.21
N PHE A 48 4.16 -10.09 -4.65
CA PHE A 48 3.89 -10.35 -6.06
C PHE A 48 4.02 -9.09 -6.93
N PHE A 49 3.27 -8.04 -6.61
CA PHE A 49 3.24 -6.84 -7.45
C PHE A 49 4.58 -6.10 -7.45
N GLN A 50 5.25 -5.96 -6.30
CA GLN A 50 6.57 -5.34 -6.20
C GLN A 50 7.58 -6.08 -7.05
N THR A 51 7.68 -7.40 -6.86
CA THR A 51 8.63 -8.24 -7.59
C THR A 51 8.39 -8.18 -9.09
N VAL A 52 7.14 -8.28 -9.55
CA VAL A 52 6.83 -8.25 -10.99
C VAL A 52 7.09 -6.86 -11.60
N LEU A 53 6.77 -5.78 -10.89
CA LEU A 53 6.92 -4.41 -11.39
C LEU A 53 8.38 -3.92 -11.33
N LEU A 54 9.14 -4.27 -10.29
CA LEU A 54 10.57 -3.93 -10.19
C LEU A 54 11.41 -4.65 -11.25
N ASN A 55 10.95 -5.80 -11.74
CA ASN A 55 11.57 -6.51 -12.86
C ASN A 55 10.89 -6.21 -14.21
N SER A 56 10.19 -5.08 -14.32
CA SER A 56 9.53 -4.61 -15.54
C SER A 56 10.23 -3.39 -16.15
N PRO A 57 9.94 -3.04 -17.41
CA PRO A 57 10.39 -1.76 -17.99
C PRO A 57 9.89 -0.51 -17.26
N PHE A 58 8.98 -0.64 -16.29
CA PHE A 58 8.41 0.46 -15.52
C PHE A 58 9.12 0.70 -14.19
N SER A 59 10.20 -0.04 -13.87
CA SER A 59 10.91 0.02 -12.58
C SER A 59 11.30 1.45 -12.18
N GLU A 60 11.79 2.24 -13.13
CA GLU A 60 12.23 3.63 -12.91
C GLU A 60 11.08 4.59 -12.57
N ASN A 61 9.83 4.20 -12.83
CA ASN A 61 8.65 4.98 -12.51
C ASN A 61 8.05 4.61 -11.14
N ILE A 62 8.60 3.61 -10.46
CA ILE A 62 8.09 3.15 -9.17
C ILE A 62 8.59 4.09 -8.08
N ILE A 63 7.65 4.72 -7.39
CA ILE A 63 7.92 5.54 -6.21
C ILE A 63 7.68 4.66 -4.99
N ASN A 64 8.68 4.57 -4.09
CA ASN A 64 8.53 3.90 -2.80
C ASN A 64 7.71 4.75 -1.81
N ASN A 65 6.43 4.95 -2.13
CA ASN A 65 5.47 5.63 -1.29
C ASN A 65 4.06 5.15 -1.67
N ASN A 66 3.37 4.53 -0.73
CA ASN A 66 2.01 4.01 -0.93
C ASN A 66 0.90 5.05 -0.64
N LEU A 67 1.30 6.29 -0.32
CA LEU A 67 0.43 7.44 0.01
C LEU A 67 -0.56 7.14 1.14
N ARG A 68 -0.16 6.28 2.09
CA ARG A 68 -0.98 5.88 3.23
C ARG A 68 -0.27 6.17 4.55
N ILE A 69 -0.99 6.79 5.46
CA ILE A 69 -0.56 6.95 6.85
C ILE A 69 -0.87 5.67 7.61
N MET A 70 0.17 5.08 8.21
CA MET A 70 0.08 3.96 9.13
C MET A 70 1.10 4.14 10.25
N ASP A 71 0.66 3.97 11.50
CA ASP A 71 1.55 3.98 12.64
C ASP A 71 1.77 2.56 13.17
N TRP A 72 3.04 2.13 13.08
CA TRP A 72 3.51 0.82 13.51
C TRP A 72 4.17 0.84 14.90
N ASN A 73 4.33 2.02 15.51
CA ASN A 73 5.03 2.20 16.77
C ASN A 73 4.14 1.91 18.00
N VAL A 74 3.47 0.76 17.98
CA VAL A 74 2.57 0.30 19.04
C VAL A 74 2.72 -1.20 19.28
N LYS A 75 2.29 -1.68 20.46
CA LYS A 75 2.39 -3.10 20.83
C LYS A 75 1.64 -4.05 19.89
N SER A 76 0.55 -3.58 19.29
CA SER A 76 -0.26 -4.34 18.33
C SER A 76 -0.54 -3.45 17.12
N PRO A 77 0.35 -3.47 16.12
CA PRO A 77 0.22 -2.60 14.95
C PRO A 77 -0.74 -3.19 13.89
N PRO A 78 -1.22 -2.35 12.96
CA PRO A 78 -1.11 -0.89 12.97
C PRO A 78 -2.03 -0.26 14.03
N LYS A 79 -1.59 0.89 14.59
CA LYS A 79 -2.34 1.70 15.55
C LYS A 79 -3.74 2.03 15.01
N VAL A 80 -4.73 1.98 15.91
CA VAL A 80 -6.05 2.56 15.65
C VAL A 80 -5.95 4.08 15.86
N LEU A 81 -6.04 4.83 14.76
CA LEU A 81 -5.90 6.28 14.73
C LEU A 81 -7.06 6.97 15.45
N ARG A 82 -6.76 8.07 16.15
CA ARG A 82 -7.73 8.83 16.96
C ARG A 82 -7.59 10.33 16.72
N GLU A 83 -8.37 11.14 17.41
CA GLU A 83 -8.39 12.60 17.24
C GLU A 83 -7.03 13.27 17.45
N GLU A 84 -6.18 12.71 18.31
CA GLU A 84 -4.80 13.17 18.51
C GLU A 84 -3.94 13.05 17.24
N ASP A 85 -4.30 12.14 16.33
CA ASP A 85 -3.59 11.91 15.08
C ASP A 85 -4.08 12.84 13.94
N PHE A 86 -5.05 13.72 14.21
CA PHE A 86 -5.70 14.55 13.19
C PHE A 86 -4.70 15.43 12.43
N HIS A 87 -3.82 16.14 13.13
CA HIS A 87 -2.82 17.03 12.52
C HIS A 87 -1.83 16.26 11.65
N MET A 88 -1.34 15.11 12.15
CA MET A 88 -0.51 14.21 11.35
C MET A 88 -1.19 13.82 10.04
N ILE A 89 -2.51 13.62 10.05
CA ILE A 89 -3.27 13.25 8.85
C ILE A 89 -3.37 14.42 7.86
N ILE A 90 -3.82 15.59 8.33
CA ILE A 90 -4.11 16.73 7.45
C ILE A 90 -2.85 17.44 6.93
N ASP A 91 -1.74 17.33 7.64
CA ASP A 91 -0.47 17.94 7.25
C ASP A 91 0.35 17.02 6.32
N SER A 92 -0.06 15.76 6.17
CA SER A 92 0.60 14.81 5.27
C SER A 92 0.18 14.99 3.81
N SER A 93 1.03 14.53 2.88
CA SER A 93 0.68 14.39 1.45
C SER A 93 -0.01 13.05 1.13
N CYS A 94 -0.37 12.26 2.15
CA CYS A 94 -1.00 10.96 1.96
C CYS A 94 -2.48 11.10 1.63
N LEU A 95 -2.99 10.21 0.78
CA LEU A 95 -4.40 10.21 0.35
C LEU A 95 -5.28 9.38 1.28
N PHE A 96 -4.69 8.40 1.96
CA PHE A 96 -5.42 7.48 2.84
C PHE A 96 -4.73 7.33 4.20
N CYS A 97 -5.48 6.86 5.19
CA CYS A 97 -4.93 6.47 6.50
C CYS A 97 -5.46 5.10 6.94
N ARG A 98 -4.73 4.42 7.84
CA ARG A 98 -5.08 3.13 8.45
C ARG A 98 -4.39 3.04 9.83
N LYS A 99 -4.99 2.46 10.87
CA LYS A 99 -6.30 1.81 10.95
C LYS A 99 -7.33 2.77 11.56
N VAL A 100 -8.54 2.80 11.00
CA VAL A 100 -9.66 3.60 11.53
C VAL A 100 -10.74 2.65 12.02
N ASP A 101 -11.26 2.91 13.21
CA ASP A 101 -12.34 2.13 13.84
C ASP A 101 -13.57 3.04 14.06
N SER A 102 -14.77 2.54 13.75
CA SER A 102 -15.99 3.37 13.79
C SER A 102 -16.36 3.84 15.20
N LYS A 103 -15.94 3.11 16.25
CA LYS A 103 -16.20 3.48 17.64
C LYS A 103 -15.04 4.31 18.20
N SER A 104 -13.82 3.80 18.10
CA SER A 104 -12.62 4.39 18.70
C SER A 104 -12.14 5.63 17.97
N SER A 105 -12.36 5.72 16.66
CA SER A 105 -11.96 6.85 15.81
C SER A 105 -13.12 7.80 15.52
N LYS A 106 -14.24 7.72 16.26
CA LYS A 106 -15.47 8.49 15.98
C LYS A 106 -15.22 10.00 15.92
N MET A 107 -14.40 10.53 16.84
CA MET A 107 -14.07 11.95 16.86
C MET A 107 -13.18 12.34 15.68
N LEU A 108 -12.15 11.53 15.39
CA LEU A 108 -11.31 11.71 14.21
C LEU A 108 -12.13 11.76 12.91
N ILE A 109 -13.05 10.82 12.72
CA ILE A 109 -13.92 10.78 11.53
C ILE A 109 -14.71 12.09 11.41
N LYS A 110 -15.28 12.59 12.50
CA LYS A 110 -16.00 13.87 12.52
C LYS A 110 -15.10 15.05 12.11
N LEU A 111 -13.87 15.11 12.63
CA LEU A 111 -12.92 16.16 12.28
C LEU A 111 -12.53 16.12 10.79
N LEU A 112 -12.25 14.93 10.26
CA LEU A 112 -11.92 14.74 8.84
C LEU A 112 -13.10 15.09 7.92
N MET A 113 -14.31 14.66 8.26
CA MET A 113 -15.51 15.01 7.48
C MET A 113 -15.75 16.53 7.46
N ASN A 114 -15.59 17.21 8.60
CA ASN A 114 -15.70 18.66 8.65
C ASN A 114 -14.63 19.37 7.79
N LYS A 115 -13.41 18.83 7.76
CA LYS A 115 -12.30 19.41 7.00
C LYS A 115 -12.44 19.22 5.48
N PHE A 116 -12.89 18.05 5.03
CA PHE A 116 -12.89 17.66 3.62
C PHE A 116 -14.25 17.72 2.92
N CYS A 117 -15.36 17.58 3.65
CA CYS A 117 -16.71 17.50 3.05
C CYS A 117 -17.56 18.76 3.27
N LEU A 118 -17.20 19.61 4.24
CA LEU A 118 -17.95 20.82 4.60
C LEU A 118 -17.13 22.11 4.40
N GLY A 119 -16.03 22.01 3.65
CA GLY A 119 -15.18 23.13 3.22
C GLY A 119 -15.45 23.54 1.80
#